data_AF-A0A7Y3IAU9-F1
#
_entry.id   AF-A0A7Y3IAU9-F1
#
_cell.length_a   1.000
_cell.length_b   1.000
_cell.length_c   1.000
_cell.angle_alpha   90.00
_cell.angle_beta   90.00
_cell.angle_gamma   90.00
#
_symmetry.space_group_name_H-M   'P 1'
#
loop_
_entity.id
_entity.type
_entity.pdbx_description
1 polymer ?
#
loop_
_entity_poly.entity_id
_entity_poly.type
_entity_poly.pdbx_seq_one_letter_code
_entity_poly.pdbx_strand_id
1 'polypeptide(L)'
;LGGPAGFMVGRAAARGRPLSLGQARAITWGGTWGTWQGLGWAMALDLGGGEECFDDVCFEEDESARAVFGSMIAGGLTGILVGNVLSKRDITDGLATSVNLGSLWGTWFGLAGGILADLEGDGLWVSTLIGGNVGLLASAYAARHWRPSRSRARLVSIAGLIGGVGGAGIDLLIQPDDDKALVGIPLATSLAGLFIGMAQTRDHAREEPEGTPPSHALVDLTGGQWRLGTPLPGVMQIPWREGPHGRFAVTVPLLTLSF
;
A
#
# COMPACT_ATOMS: atom_id res chain seq x y z
N LEU A 1 -3.15 20.51 -11.61
CA LEU A 1 -3.96 19.88 -12.68
C LEU A 1 -4.17 18.37 -12.50
N GLY A 2 -3.25 17.63 -11.87
CA GLY A 2 -3.34 16.17 -11.75
C GLY A 2 -4.59 15.63 -11.02
N GLY A 3 -4.97 16.21 -9.88
CA GLY A 3 -6.11 15.73 -9.08
C GLY A 3 -7.45 15.74 -9.82
N PRO A 4 -7.91 16.91 -10.35
CA PRO A 4 -9.17 16.98 -11.09
C PRO A 4 -9.19 16.11 -12.36
N ALA A 5 -8.08 16.06 -13.11
CA ALA A 5 -7.96 15.21 -14.29
C ALA A 5 -8.04 13.72 -13.93
N GLY A 6 -7.34 13.29 -12.88
CA GLY A 6 -7.39 11.92 -12.36
C GLY A 6 -8.80 11.50 -11.93
N PHE A 7 -9.54 12.39 -11.26
CA PHE A 7 -10.93 12.14 -10.90
C PHE A 7 -11.83 11.94 -12.13
N MET A 8 -11.71 12.80 -13.14
CA MET A 8 -12.54 12.73 -14.35
C MET A 8 -12.23 11.47 -15.17
N VAL A 9 -10.95 11.09 -15.29
CA VAL A 9 -10.53 9.85 -15.94
C VAL A 9 -11.03 8.64 -15.17
N GLY A 10 -10.89 8.63 -13.84
CA GLY A 10 -11.39 7.55 -12.99
C GLY A 10 -12.92 7.39 -13.09
N ARG A 11 -13.64 8.52 -13.10
CA ARG A 11 -15.10 8.53 -13.29
C ARG A 11 -15.52 8.03 -14.67
N ALA A 12 -14.82 8.43 -15.73
CA ALA A 12 -15.09 7.96 -17.09
C ALA A 12 -14.84 6.44 -17.20
N ALA A 13 -13.73 5.95 -16.64
CA ALA A 13 -13.41 4.52 -16.60
C ALA A 13 -14.46 3.72 -15.82
N ALA A 14 -14.88 4.20 -14.65
CA ALA A 14 -15.90 3.55 -13.82
C ALA A 14 -17.29 3.50 -14.49
N ARG A 15 -17.61 4.45 -15.37
CA ARG A 15 -18.86 4.42 -16.16
C ARG A 15 -18.83 3.40 -17.29
N GLY A 16 -17.65 3.06 -17.80
CA GLY A 16 -17.50 2.14 -18.93
C GLY A 16 -17.66 0.67 -18.54
N ARG A 17 -17.36 0.31 -17.29
CA ARG A 17 -17.49 -1.07 -16.78
C ARG A 17 -17.78 -1.08 -15.26
N PRO A 18 -18.70 -1.93 -14.78
CA PRO A 18 -18.84 -2.17 -13.36
C PRO A 18 -17.56 -2.86 -12.86
N LEU A 19 -16.77 -2.16 -12.05
CA LEU A 19 -15.57 -2.69 -11.42
C LEU A 19 -15.89 -3.17 -10.01
N SER A 20 -15.39 -4.35 -9.65
CA SER A 20 -15.39 -4.78 -8.25
C SER A 20 -14.42 -3.93 -7.42
N LEU A 21 -14.59 -3.94 -6.10
CA LEU A 21 -13.69 -3.21 -5.20
C LEU A 21 -12.22 -3.68 -5.34
N GLY A 22 -12.00 -5.00 -5.49
CA GLY A 22 -10.67 -5.56 -5.69
C GLY A 22 -10.05 -5.14 -7.02
N GLN A 23 -10.84 -5.06 -8.10
CA GLN A 23 -10.40 -4.57 -9.41
C GLN A 23 -10.01 -3.08 -9.37
N ALA A 24 -10.83 -2.24 -8.74
CA ALA A 24 -10.53 -0.82 -8.57
C ALA A 24 -9.24 -0.63 -7.75
N ARG A 25 -9.05 -1.42 -6.68
CA ARG A 25 -7.82 -1.40 -5.89
C ARG A 25 -6.61 -1.86 -6.67
N ALA A 26 -6.73 -2.88 -7.51
CA ALA A 26 -5.61 -3.34 -8.35
C ALA A 26 -5.12 -2.24 -9.31
N ILE A 27 -6.03 -1.44 -9.87
CA ILE A 27 -5.68 -0.30 -10.72
C ILE A 27 -4.99 0.80 -9.90
N THR A 28 -5.58 1.21 -8.78
CA THR A 28 -5.00 2.25 -7.92
C THR A 28 -3.64 1.84 -7.37
N TRP A 29 -3.52 0.61 -6.87
CA TRP A 29 -2.27 0.04 -6.40
C TRP A 29 -1.25 -0.03 -7.53
N GLY A 30 -1.64 -0.44 -8.73
CA GLY A 30 -0.76 -0.45 -9.90
C GLY A 30 -0.14 0.93 -10.13
N GLY A 31 -0.95 1.99 -10.09
CA GLY A 31 -0.45 3.36 -10.19
C GLY A 31 0.54 3.75 -9.10
N THR A 32 0.17 3.58 -7.82
CA THR A 32 1.05 3.93 -6.69
C THR A 32 2.34 3.11 -6.71
N TRP A 33 2.26 1.80 -6.97
CA TRP A 33 3.41 0.91 -7.06
C TRP A 33 4.30 1.25 -8.25
N GLY A 34 3.70 1.54 -9.41
CA GLY A 34 4.43 1.98 -10.59
C GLY A 34 5.18 3.28 -10.36
N THR A 35 4.57 4.27 -9.68
CA THR A 35 5.24 5.52 -9.30
C THR A 35 6.41 5.25 -8.36
N TRP A 36 6.23 4.38 -7.35
CA TRP A 36 7.28 3.97 -6.43
C TRP A 36 8.45 3.29 -7.16
N GLN A 37 8.17 2.38 -8.09
CA GLN A 37 9.20 1.73 -8.91
C GLN A 37 9.90 2.74 -9.83
N GLY A 38 9.17 3.68 -10.43
CA GLY A 38 9.76 4.74 -11.26
C GLY A 38 10.72 5.63 -10.47
N LEU A 39 10.35 6.02 -9.24
CA LEU A 39 11.23 6.74 -8.33
C LEU A 39 12.47 5.91 -8.02
N GLY A 40 12.30 4.71 -7.47
CA GLY A 40 13.45 3.95 -7.00
C GLY A 40 14.40 3.54 -8.13
N TRP A 41 13.90 3.22 -9.33
CA TRP A 41 14.77 2.95 -10.48
C TRP A 41 15.46 4.20 -11.01
N ALA A 42 14.89 5.39 -10.83
CA ALA A 42 15.61 6.63 -11.12
C ALA A 42 16.76 6.85 -10.13
N MET A 43 16.51 6.66 -8.83
CA MET A 43 17.56 6.75 -7.81
C MET A 43 18.65 5.68 -8.01
N ALA A 44 18.26 4.43 -8.30
CA ALA A 44 19.19 3.32 -8.45
C ALA A 44 20.05 3.34 -9.73
N LEU A 45 19.67 4.16 -10.71
CA LEU A 45 20.37 4.30 -11.99
C LEU A 45 20.93 5.72 -12.16
N ASP A 46 20.88 6.53 -11.09
CA ASP A 46 21.27 7.94 -11.09
C ASP A 46 20.71 8.73 -12.30
N LEU A 47 19.41 8.57 -12.55
CA LEU A 47 18.77 9.18 -13.71
C LEU A 47 18.69 10.70 -13.55
N GLY A 48 19.55 11.39 -14.30
CA GLY A 48 19.62 12.84 -14.31
C GLY A 48 20.82 13.39 -13.55
N GLY A 49 21.68 12.53 -12.99
CA GLY A 49 23.06 12.87 -12.69
C GLY A 49 23.85 13.02 -13.99
N GLY A 50 24.63 14.08 -14.08
CA GLY A 50 25.56 14.33 -15.18
C GLY A 50 26.87 14.81 -14.58
N GLU A 51 27.99 14.29 -15.07
CA GLU A 51 29.30 14.87 -14.75
C GLU A 51 29.58 15.98 -15.74
N GLU A 52 29.61 17.23 -15.27
CA GLU A 52 30.17 18.34 -16.04
C GLU A 52 31.64 18.52 -15.67
N CYS A 53 32.53 18.33 -16.65
CA CYS A 53 33.96 18.53 -16.46
C CYS A 53 34.40 19.89 -17.02
N PHE A 54 35.07 20.69 -16.18
CA PHE A 54 35.68 21.95 -16.55
C PHE A 54 37.16 21.94 -16.17
N ASP A 55 38.05 22.04 -17.17
CA ASP A 55 39.50 22.11 -16.98
C ASP A 55 40.08 20.94 -16.15
N ASP A 56 39.76 19.71 -16.55
CA ASP A 56 40.13 18.43 -15.88
C ASP A 56 39.57 18.22 -14.45
N VAL A 57 38.66 19.08 -13.99
CA VAL A 57 37.90 18.88 -12.75
C VAL A 57 36.44 18.59 -13.09
N CYS A 58 35.94 17.42 -12.68
CA CYS A 58 34.55 17.02 -12.88
C CYS A 58 33.72 17.30 -11.62
N PHE A 59 32.53 17.87 -11.83
CA PHE A 59 31.53 18.09 -10.79
C PHE A 59 30.30 17.25 -11.12
N GLU A 60 29.77 16.55 -10.11
CA GLU A 60 28.46 15.91 -10.21
C GLU A 60 27.40 17.02 -10.18
N GLU A 61 26.58 17.12 -11.24
CA GLU A 61 25.37 17.93 -11.19
C GLU A 61 24.33 17.23 -10.31
N ASP A 62 23.64 18.00 -9.46
CA ASP A 62 22.49 17.53 -8.72
C ASP A 62 21.48 16.85 -9.67
N GLU A 63 20.98 15.68 -9.26
CA GLU A 63 20.00 14.91 -10.02
C GLU A 63 18.90 15.80 -10.58
N SER A 64 18.72 15.79 -11.91
CA SER A 64 17.68 16.62 -12.50
C SER A 64 16.31 16.17 -11.99
N ALA A 65 15.67 17.01 -11.15
CA ALA A 65 14.34 16.73 -10.61
C ALA A 65 13.33 16.40 -11.73
N ARG A 66 13.54 16.94 -12.93
CA ARG A 66 12.75 16.63 -14.12
C ARG A 66 12.84 15.16 -14.55
N ALA A 67 14.02 14.54 -14.51
CA ALA A 67 14.19 13.13 -14.84
C ALA A 67 13.50 12.25 -13.80
N VAL A 68 13.69 12.53 -12.51
CA VAL A 68 13.04 11.81 -11.40
C VAL A 68 11.51 11.94 -11.45
N PHE A 69 10.97 13.15 -11.63
CA PHE A 69 9.52 13.32 -11.81
C PHE A 69 9.02 12.64 -13.09
N GLY A 70 9.81 12.65 -14.16
CA GLY A 70 9.52 11.97 -15.41
C GLY A 70 9.39 10.45 -15.22
N SER A 71 10.34 9.83 -14.52
CA SER A 71 10.32 8.40 -14.22
C SER A 71 9.15 8.02 -13.33
N MET A 72 8.82 8.84 -12.31
CA MET A 72 7.67 8.66 -11.44
C MET A 72 6.36 8.66 -12.22
N ILE A 73 6.18 9.62 -13.14
CA ILE A 73 4.97 9.70 -13.99
C ILE A 73 4.91 8.51 -14.94
N ALA A 74 6.01 8.18 -15.62
CA ALA A 74 6.08 7.07 -16.56
C ALA A 74 5.80 5.73 -15.84
N GLY A 75 6.39 5.53 -14.67
CA GLY A 75 6.16 4.39 -13.79
C GLY A 75 4.70 4.31 -13.35
N GLY A 76 4.12 5.41 -12.86
CA GLY A 76 2.73 5.46 -12.43
C GLY A 76 1.73 5.13 -13.55
N LEU A 77 1.92 5.70 -14.74
CA LEU A 77 1.08 5.39 -15.91
C LEU A 77 1.22 3.93 -16.33
N THR A 78 2.45 3.41 -16.40
CA THR A 78 2.72 2.00 -16.71
C THR A 78 2.05 1.09 -15.68
N GLY A 79 2.15 1.44 -14.40
CA GLY A 79 1.52 0.74 -13.30
C GLY A 79 -0.01 0.71 -13.39
N ILE A 80 -0.65 1.83 -13.74
CA ILE A 80 -2.10 1.89 -13.99
C ILE A 80 -2.49 0.94 -15.14
N LEU A 81 -1.73 0.94 -16.24
CA LEU A 81 -1.99 0.06 -17.38
C LEU A 81 -1.89 -1.42 -16.97
N VAL A 82 -0.84 -1.80 -16.24
CA VAL A 82 -0.67 -3.15 -15.71
C VAL A 82 -1.81 -3.51 -14.76
N GLY A 83 -2.16 -2.62 -13.83
CA GLY A 83 -3.27 -2.81 -12.89
C GLY A 83 -4.61 -3.00 -13.61
N ASN A 84 -4.84 -2.26 -14.71
CA ASN A 84 -6.02 -2.41 -15.56
C ASN A 84 -6.03 -3.70 -16.39
N VAL A 85 -4.88 -4.21 -16.80
CA VAL A 85 -4.79 -5.53 -17.44
C VAL A 85 -5.08 -6.63 -16.42
N LEU A 86 -4.52 -6.53 -15.21
CA LEU A 86 -4.74 -7.48 -14.13
C LEU A 86 -6.20 -7.47 -13.64
N SER A 87 -6.84 -6.31 -13.59
CA SER A 87 -8.24 -6.16 -13.17
C SER A 87 -9.24 -6.87 -14.09
N LYS A 88 -8.83 -7.33 -15.27
CA LYS A 88 -9.65 -8.20 -16.12
C LYS A 88 -9.87 -9.60 -15.52
N ARG A 89 -9.13 -9.96 -14.48
CA ARG A 89 -9.35 -11.19 -13.69
C ARG A 89 -10.15 -10.88 -12.43
N ASP A 90 -10.74 -11.92 -11.86
CA ASP A 90 -11.38 -11.82 -10.55
C ASP A 90 -10.31 -11.66 -9.47
N ILE A 91 -10.19 -10.43 -8.98
CA ILE A 91 -9.31 -10.07 -7.87
C ILE A 91 -10.19 -9.86 -6.65
N THR A 92 -10.05 -10.74 -5.66
CA THR A 92 -10.74 -10.61 -4.38
C THR A 92 -10.14 -9.45 -3.57
N ASP A 93 -10.93 -8.85 -2.67
CA ASP A 93 -10.45 -7.74 -1.85
C ASP A 93 -9.29 -8.13 -0.92
N GLY A 94 -9.34 -9.36 -0.43
CA GLY A 94 -8.29 -10.01 0.33
C GLY A 94 -6.99 -10.16 -0.45
N LEU A 95 -7.05 -10.68 -1.68
CA LEU A 95 -5.88 -10.81 -2.56
C LEU A 95 -5.25 -9.45 -2.83
N ALA A 96 -6.04 -8.44 -3.24
CA ALA A 96 -5.52 -7.10 -3.51
C ALA A 96 -4.85 -6.48 -2.27
N THR A 97 -5.45 -6.67 -1.09
CA THR A 97 -4.91 -6.15 0.17
C THR A 97 -3.63 -6.88 0.57
N SER A 98 -3.57 -8.20 0.44
CA SER A 98 -2.36 -8.98 0.70
C SER A 98 -1.22 -8.63 -0.24
N VAL A 99 -1.49 -8.41 -1.53
CA VAL A 99 -0.45 -7.99 -2.50
C VAL A 99 0.10 -6.61 -2.17
N ASN A 100 -0.79 -5.65 -1.85
CA ASN A 100 -0.36 -4.31 -1.45
C ASN A 100 0.48 -4.32 -0.15
N LEU A 101 0.05 -5.06 0.86
CA LEU A 101 0.82 -5.17 2.11
C LEU A 101 2.12 -5.96 1.91
N GLY A 102 2.09 -7.02 1.11
CA GLY A 102 3.25 -7.82 0.78
C GLY A 102 4.30 -7.02 0.02
N SER A 103 3.90 -6.13 -0.90
CA SER A 103 4.83 -5.25 -1.59
C SER A 103 5.49 -4.25 -0.64
N LEU A 104 4.73 -3.68 0.31
CA LEU A 104 5.27 -2.77 1.33
C LEU A 104 6.23 -3.47 2.30
N TRP A 105 5.85 -4.63 2.83
CA TRP A 105 6.72 -5.44 3.69
C TRP A 105 7.96 -5.94 2.95
N GLY A 106 7.80 -6.33 1.68
CA GLY A 106 8.91 -6.67 0.80
C GLY A 106 9.90 -5.51 0.67
N THR A 107 9.42 -4.29 0.45
CA THR A 107 10.26 -3.08 0.39
C THR A 107 11.01 -2.87 1.70
N TRP A 108 10.31 -2.95 2.83
CA TRP A 108 10.94 -2.83 4.17
C TRP A 108 12.02 -3.89 4.39
N PHE A 109 11.75 -5.14 4.03
CA PHE A 109 12.71 -6.24 4.18
C PHE A 109 13.88 -6.15 3.20
N GLY A 110 13.66 -5.67 1.98
CA GLY A 110 14.73 -5.39 1.02
C GLY A 110 15.64 -4.27 1.50
N LEU A 111 15.07 -3.19 2.04
CA LEU A 111 15.81 -2.08 2.63
C LEU A 111 16.63 -2.57 3.83
N ALA A 112 15.97 -3.17 4.82
CA ALA A 112 16.62 -3.63 6.04
C ALA A 112 17.67 -4.71 5.75
N GLY A 113 17.38 -5.65 4.83
CA GLY A 113 18.36 -6.65 4.38
C GLY A 113 19.56 -6.05 3.66
N GLY A 114 19.35 -4.98 2.88
CA GLY A 114 20.43 -4.24 2.23
C GLY A 114 21.34 -3.56 3.25
N ILE A 115 20.78 -2.88 4.25
CA ILE A 115 21.56 -2.25 5.34
C ILE A 115 22.36 -3.31 6.11
N LEU A 116 21.73 -4.43 6.46
CA LEU A 116 22.43 -5.52 7.17
C LEU A 116 23.55 -6.17 6.35
N ALA A 117 23.46 -6.10 5.02
CA ALA A 117 24.45 -6.58 4.07
C ALA A 117 25.46 -5.50 3.65
N ASP A 118 25.50 -4.35 4.33
CA ASP A 118 26.37 -3.21 4.03
C ASP A 118 26.23 -2.68 2.59
N LEU A 119 25.01 -2.73 2.03
CA LEU A 119 24.71 -2.11 0.75
C LEU A 119 24.44 -0.60 0.95
N GLU A 120 25.10 0.21 0.14
CA GLU A 120 24.95 1.67 0.11
C GLU A 120 24.59 2.14 -1.32
N GLY A 121 24.17 3.41 -1.44
CA GLY A 121 23.81 4.04 -2.71
C GLY A 121 22.84 3.21 -3.55
N ASP A 122 23.21 2.93 -4.80
CA ASP A 122 22.42 2.16 -5.76
C ASP A 122 22.10 0.75 -5.25
N GLY A 123 23.05 0.09 -4.58
CA GLY A 123 22.88 -1.27 -4.08
C GLY A 123 21.73 -1.35 -3.08
N LEU A 124 21.60 -0.33 -2.22
CA LEU A 124 20.53 -0.24 -1.24
C LEU A 124 19.17 -0.02 -1.92
N TRP A 125 19.10 0.87 -2.92
CA TRP A 125 17.88 1.11 -3.70
C TRP A 125 17.45 -0.14 -4.49
N VAL A 126 18.40 -0.81 -5.15
CA VAL A 126 18.15 -2.06 -5.88
C VAL A 126 17.62 -3.14 -4.94
N SER A 127 18.25 -3.33 -3.78
CA SER A 127 17.78 -4.29 -2.76
C SER A 127 16.35 -3.96 -2.30
N THR A 128 16.07 -2.70 -2.05
CA THR A 128 14.75 -2.20 -1.62
C THR A 128 13.67 -2.47 -2.69
N LEU A 129 13.96 -2.19 -3.96
CA LEU A 129 13.05 -2.41 -5.08
C LEU A 129 12.81 -3.89 -5.36
N ILE A 130 13.87 -4.70 -5.34
CA ILE A 130 13.80 -6.15 -5.53
C ILE A 130 12.98 -6.76 -4.38
N GLY A 131 13.28 -6.40 -3.13
CA GLY A 131 12.52 -6.85 -1.97
C GLY A 131 11.03 -6.56 -2.11
N GLY A 132 10.68 -5.36 -2.54
CA GLY A 132 9.30 -4.97 -2.84
C GLY A 132 8.61 -5.88 -3.86
N ASN A 133 9.27 -6.16 -4.98
CA ASN A 133 8.73 -7.04 -6.03
C ASN A 133 8.67 -8.51 -5.58
N VAL A 134 9.64 -8.99 -4.79
CA VAL A 134 9.61 -10.33 -4.20
C VAL A 134 8.43 -10.45 -3.23
N GLY A 135 8.21 -9.46 -2.37
CA GLY A 135 7.09 -9.45 -1.43
C GLY A 135 5.72 -9.40 -2.12
N LEU A 136 5.60 -8.62 -3.19
CA LEU A 136 4.42 -8.60 -4.08
C LEU A 136 4.16 -9.99 -4.66
N LEU A 137 5.15 -10.61 -5.29
CA LEU A 137 4.99 -11.91 -5.95
C LEU A 137 4.70 -13.03 -4.95
N ALA A 138 5.42 -13.06 -3.83
CA ALA A 138 5.23 -14.02 -2.76
C ALA A 138 3.82 -13.91 -2.16
N SER A 139 3.36 -12.70 -1.87
CA SER A 139 2.01 -12.48 -1.35
C SER A 139 0.92 -12.78 -2.38
N ALA A 140 1.13 -12.47 -3.66
CA ALA A 140 0.21 -12.85 -4.73
C ALA A 140 0.06 -14.37 -4.85
N TYR A 141 1.18 -15.10 -4.74
CA TYR A 141 1.20 -16.56 -4.77
C TYR A 141 0.54 -17.16 -3.52
N ALA A 142 0.91 -16.70 -2.32
CA ALA A 142 0.37 -17.21 -1.07
C ALA A 142 -1.12 -16.90 -0.90
N ALA A 143 -1.55 -15.67 -1.23
CA ALA A 143 -2.94 -15.26 -1.07
C ALA A 143 -3.90 -15.98 -2.04
N ARG A 144 -3.43 -16.48 -3.18
CA ARG A 144 -4.24 -17.36 -4.05
C ARG A 144 -4.60 -18.68 -3.38
N HIS A 145 -3.66 -19.24 -2.62
CA HIS A 145 -3.86 -20.52 -1.93
C HIS A 145 -4.62 -20.35 -0.61
N TRP A 146 -4.32 -19.30 0.14
CA TRP A 146 -4.88 -19.09 1.48
C TRP A 146 -6.16 -18.26 1.48
N ARG A 147 -6.46 -17.56 0.38
CA ARG A 147 -7.64 -16.69 0.20
C ARG A 147 -7.94 -15.84 1.46
N PRO A 148 -6.96 -15.10 1.99
CA PRO A 148 -7.16 -14.36 3.23
C PRO A 148 -8.27 -13.33 3.06
N SER A 149 -9.06 -13.09 4.11
CA SER A 149 -9.96 -11.94 4.13
C SER A 149 -9.16 -10.64 4.22
N ARG A 150 -9.76 -9.53 3.78
CA ARG A 150 -9.16 -8.19 3.88
C ARG A 150 -8.80 -7.85 5.33
N SER A 151 -9.70 -8.17 6.26
CA SER A 151 -9.50 -7.93 7.69
C SER A 151 -8.31 -8.73 8.23
N ARG A 152 -8.23 -10.02 7.89
CA ARG A 152 -7.10 -10.87 8.27
C ARG A 152 -5.76 -10.33 7.79
N ALA A 153 -5.65 -9.95 6.51
CA ALA A 153 -4.40 -9.40 5.96
C ALA A 153 -3.96 -8.11 6.70
N ARG A 154 -4.91 -7.25 7.08
CA ARG A 154 -4.63 -6.04 7.86
C ARG A 154 -4.19 -6.35 9.28
N LEU A 155 -4.87 -7.26 9.97
CA LEU A 155 -4.50 -7.66 11.34
C LEU A 155 -3.09 -8.25 11.38
N VAL A 156 -2.73 -9.09 10.41
CA VAL A 156 -1.37 -9.59 10.26
C VAL A 156 -0.38 -8.43 10.13
N SER A 157 -0.65 -7.46 9.24
CA SER A 157 0.24 -6.31 9.08
C SER A 157 0.33 -5.41 10.31
N ILE A 158 -0.77 -5.23 11.05
CA ILE A 158 -0.76 -4.46 12.31
C ILE A 158 0.12 -5.16 13.34
N ALA A 159 0.01 -6.49 13.47
CA ALA A 159 0.87 -7.26 14.35
C ALA A 159 2.36 -7.11 13.98
N GLY A 160 2.67 -7.10 12.67
CA GLY A 160 4.01 -6.79 12.18
C GLY A 160 4.49 -5.39 12.58
N LEU A 161 3.66 -4.35 12.41
CA LEU A 161 4.00 -2.98 12.82
C LEU A 161 4.20 -2.86 14.33
N ILE A 162 3.35 -3.50 15.14
CA ILE A 162 3.51 -3.54 16.60
C ILE A 162 4.84 -4.20 16.97
N GLY A 163 5.18 -5.31 16.30
CA GLY A 163 6.48 -5.96 16.44
C GLY A 163 7.63 -5.00 16.14
N GLY A 164 7.62 -4.33 14.99
CA GLY A 164 8.66 -3.38 14.59
C GLY A 164 8.81 -2.20 15.54
N VAL A 165 7.71 -1.55 15.92
CA VAL A 165 7.71 -0.45 16.90
C VAL A 165 8.21 -0.93 18.26
N GLY A 166 7.81 -2.14 18.68
CA GLY A 166 8.32 -2.75 19.91
C GLY A 166 9.83 -3.01 19.85
N GLY A 167 10.35 -3.46 18.70
CA GLY A 167 11.78 -3.63 18.46
C GLY A 167 12.55 -2.31 18.52
N ALA A 168 12.07 -1.28 17.83
CA ALA A 168 12.68 0.05 17.89
C ALA A 168 12.64 0.63 19.32
N GLY A 169 11.58 0.33 20.09
CA GLY A 169 11.53 0.68 21.51
C GLY A 169 12.58 -0.04 22.36
N ILE A 170 12.88 -1.31 22.05
CA ILE A 170 13.97 -2.06 22.70
C ILE A 170 15.32 -1.45 22.35
N ASP A 171 15.53 -1.05 21.09
CA ASP A 171 16.77 -0.38 20.67
C ASP A 171 17.03 0.91 21.43
N LEU A 172 15.99 1.72 21.66
CA LEU A 172 16.12 2.94 22.45
C LEU A 172 16.47 2.69 23.92
N LEU A 173 16.13 1.52 24.47
CA LEU A 173 16.45 1.14 25.85
C LEU A 173 17.85 0.58 25.98
N ILE A 174 18.31 -0.20 24.99
CA ILE A 174 19.63 -0.85 25.00
C ILE A 174 20.70 0.08 24.44
N GLN A 175 20.34 0.98 23.53
CA GLN A 175 21.22 1.89 22.78
C GLN A 175 22.45 1.15 22.22
N PRO A 176 22.25 0.23 21.27
CA PRO A 176 23.37 -0.49 20.68
C PRO A 176 24.28 0.48 19.92
N ASP A 177 25.59 0.27 20.02
CA ASP A 177 26.60 1.06 19.30
C ASP A 177 26.70 0.70 17.80
N ASP A 178 25.98 -0.35 17.35
CA ASP A 178 26.01 -0.86 15.98
C ASP A 178 24.74 -0.45 15.22
N ASP A 179 24.90 0.28 14.12
CA ASP A 179 23.82 0.69 13.23
C ASP A 179 23.02 -0.51 12.67
N LYS A 180 23.68 -1.67 12.53
CA LYS A 180 22.99 -2.91 12.12
C LYS A 180 22.03 -3.41 13.17
N ALA A 181 22.33 -3.22 14.45
CA ALA A 181 21.41 -3.59 15.52
C ALA A 181 20.14 -2.71 15.47
N LEU A 182 20.30 -1.41 15.21
CA LEU A 182 19.19 -0.45 15.09
C LEU A 182 18.19 -0.80 13.98
N VAL A 183 18.61 -1.53 12.95
CA VAL A 183 17.74 -1.99 11.85
C VAL A 183 17.36 -3.46 12.01
N GLY A 184 18.28 -4.28 12.52
CA GLY A 184 18.11 -5.72 12.67
C GLY A 184 17.08 -6.10 13.74
N ILE A 185 17.04 -5.38 14.87
CA ILE A 185 16.08 -5.66 15.94
C ILE A 185 14.65 -5.33 15.48
N PRO A 186 14.32 -4.14 14.94
CA PRO A 186 12.97 -3.84 14.44
C PRO A 186 12.57 -4.73 13.28
N LEU A 187 13.52 -5.14 12.42
CA LEU A 187 13.29 -6.11 11.36
C LEU A 187 12.84 -7.46 11.94
N ALA A 188 13.62 -8.02 12.87
CA ALA A 188 13.37 -9.32 13.47
C ALA A 188 12.05 -9.33 14.25
N THR A 189 11.77 -8.29 15.04
CA THR A 189 10.53 -8.19 15.80
C THR A 189 9.32 -7.93 14.90
N SER A 190 9.46 -7.18 13.80
CA SER A 190 8.41 -7.05 12.79
C SER A 190 8.04 -8.40 12.19
N LEU A 191 9.05 -9.18 11.82
CA LEU A 191 8.87 -10.52 11.25
C LEU A 191 8.17 -11.45 12.25
N ALA A 192 8.61 -11.44 13.51
CA ALA A 192 7.95 -12.18 14.59
C ALA A 192 6.47 -11.75 14.76
N GLY A 193 6.20 -10.44 14.74
CA GLY A 193 4.85 -9.89 14.80
C GLY A 193 3.95 -10.36 13.65
N LEU A 194 4.48 -10.39 12.42
CA LEU A 194 3.77 -10.93 11.25
C LEU A 194 3.44 -12.41 11.43
N PHE A 195 4.40 -13.23 11.88
CA PHE A 195 4.17 -14.66 12.11
C PHE A 195 3.13 -14.91 13.22
N ILE A 196 3.22 -14.18 14.33
CA ILE A 196 2.25 -14.25 15.43
C ILE A 196 0.86 -13.83 14.93
N GLY A 197 0.76 -12.70 14.22
CA GLY A 197 -0.50 -12.24 13.63
C GLY A 197 -1.09 -13.25 12.65
N MET A 198 -0.25 -13.90 11.84
CA MET A 198 -0.69 -14.94 10.90
C MET A 198 -1.23 -16.18 11.61
N ALA A 199 -0.56 -16.61 12.68
CA ALA A 199 -0.96 -17.76 13.49
C ALA A 199 -2.28 -17.49 14.24
N GLN A 200 -2.38 -16.33 14.92
CA GLN A 200 -3.56 -15.97 15.72
C GLN A 200 -4.82 -15.71 14.86
N THR A 201 -4.64 -15.24 13.62
CA THR A 201 -5.77 -14.95 12.73
C THR A 201 -6.19 -16.14 11.86
N ARG A 202 -5.60 -17.34 12.06
CA ARG A 202 -5.89 -18.52 11.23
C ARG A 202 -7.38 -18.89 11.21
N ASP A 203 -8.05 -18.78 12.34
CA ASP A 203 -9.45 -19.17 12.48
C ASP A 203 -10.45 -18.07 12.11
N HIS A 204 -9.99 -16.81 12.01
CA HIS A 204 -10.82 -15.66 11.63
C HIS A 204 -11.24 -15.66 10.15
N ALA A 205 -10.76 -16.63 9.35
CA ALA A 205 -11.06 -16.72 7.92
C ALA A 205 -12.42 -17.37 7.59
N ARG A 206 -13.17 -17.87 8.59
CA ARG A 206 -14.38 -18.67 8.36
C ARG A 206 -15.71 -17.90 8.39
N GLU A 207 -15.75 -16.65 8.83
CA GLU A 207 -17.00 -16.01 9.27
C GLU A 207 -17.40 -14.69 8.55
N GLU A 208 -16.91 -14.41 7.35
CA GLU A 208 -17.56 -13.38 6.50
C GLU A 208 -18.47 -14.08 5.48
N PRO A 209 -19.80 -14.08 5.68
CA PRO A 209 -20.73 -14.56 4.67
C PRO A 209 -20.53 -13.75 3.39
N GLU A 210 -20.24 -14.44 2.29
CA GLU A 210 -20.27 -13.83 0.95
C GLU A 210 -21.63 -13.17 0.74
N GLY A 211 -21.65 -11.83 0.64
CA GLY A 211 -22.84 -11.06 0.30
C GLY A 211 -23.34 -10.08 1.35
N THR A 212 -22.77 -10.03 2.56
CA THR A 212 -23.08 -8.88 3.44
C THR A 212 -22.35 -7.65 2.90
N PRO A 213 -23.06 -6.58 2.48
CA PRO A 213 -22.41 -5.36 2.02
C PRO A 213 -21.46 -4.87 3.13
N PRO A 214 -20.23 -4.45 2.82
CA PRO A 214 -19.34 -3.88 3.82
C PRO A 214 -20.04 -2.69 4.46
N SER A 215 -20.32 -2.79 5.76
CA SER A 215 -20.92 -1.67 6.46
C SER A 215 -19.98 -0.48 6.40
N HIS A 216 -20.51 0.63 5.89
CA HIS A 216 -19.80 1.90 5.83
C HIS A 216 -19.79 2.62 7.17
N ALA A 217 -20.30 1.99 8.24
CA ALA A 217 -20.28 2.52 9.59
C ALA A 217 -19.11 2.03 10.43
N LEU A 218 -18.68 2.86 11.39
CA LEU A 218 -17.70 2.44 12.40
C LEU A 218 -18.25 1.29 13.24
N VAL A 219 -19.53 1.36 13.60
CA VAL A 219 -20.22 0.34 14.36
C VAL A 219 -21.49 -0.07 13.60
N ASP A 220 -21.64 -1.36 13.37
CA ASP A 220 -22.79 -1.95 12.69
C ASP A 220 -23.44 -2.98 13.60
N LEU A 221 -24.74 -2.85 13.83
CA LEU A 221 -25.57 -3.86 14.47
C LEU A 221 -26.49 -4.44 13.40
N THR A 222 -26.11 -5.59 12.88
CA THR A 222 -26.88 -6.31 11.85
C THR A 222 -27.16 -7.72 12.36
N GLY A 223 -28.44 -8.10 12.43
CA GLY A 223 -28.84 -9.42 12.93
C GLY A 223 -28.48 -9.68 14.40
N GLY A 224 -28.41 -8.63 15.23
CA GLY A 224 -28.07 -8.74 16.66
C GLY A 224 -26.58 -8.90 16.96
N GLN A 225 -25.71 -8.90 15.95
CA GLN A 225 -24.26 -8.94 16.16
C GLN A 225 -23.63 -7.56 15.97
N TRP A 226 -22.81 -7.15 16.94
CA TRP A 226 -22.00 -5.94 16.84
C TRP A 226 -20.77 -6.20 15.98
N ARG A 227 -20.57 -5.35 14.97
CA ARG A 227 -19.43 -5.39 14.06
C ARG A 227 -18.77 -4.01 14.03
N LEU A 228 -17.44 -3.99 14.08
CA LEU A 228 -16.66 -2.79 13.83
C LEU A 228 -16.34 -2.71 12.34
N GLY A 229 -16.94 -1.76 11.64
CA GLY A 229 -16.64 -1.48 10.24
C GLY A 229 -15.52 -0.46 10.09
N THR A 230 -15.09 -0.23 8.86
CA THR A 230 -14.19 0.89 8.56
C THR A 230 -15.06 2.02 8.01
N PRO A 231 -15.29 3.11 8.76
CA PRO A 231 -16.17 4.15 8.29
C PRO A 231 -15.56 4.78 7.04
N LEU A 232 -16.30 4.74 5.93
CA LEU A 232 -15.88 5.37 4.69
C LEU A 232 -16.67 6.67 4.54
N PRO A 233 -16.00 7.82 4.32
CA PRO A 233 -16.71 9.05 4.01
C PRO A 233 -17.54 8.85 2.73
N GLY A 234 -18.85 8.97 2.87
CA GLY A 234 -19.80 8.95 1.77
C GLY A 234 -20.17 10.38 1.38
N VAL A 235 -20.46 10.62 0.10
CA VAL A 235 -21.07 11.87 -0.33
C VAL A 235 -22.57 11.68 -0.29
N MET A 236 -23.27 12.44 0.55
CA MET A 236 -24.72 12.48 0.61
C MET A 236 -25.21 13.81 0.06
N GLN A 237 -26.26 13.77 -0.76
CA GLN A 237 -26.99 14.97 -1.14
C GLN A 237 -27.99 15.28 -0.03
N ILE A 238 -27.78 16.38 0.70
CA ILE A 238 -28.72 16.80 1.74
C ILE A 238 -29.83 17.62 1.07
N PRO A 239 -31.11 17.26 1.22
CA PRO A 239 -32.19 18.11 0.75
C PRO A 239 -32.14 19.44 1.51
N TRP A 240 -31.92 20.53 0.78
CA TRP A 240 -31.90 21.87 1.35
C TRP A 240 -33.33 22.42 1.38
N ARG A 241 -33.78 22.85 2.57
CA ARG A 241 -35.20 23.16 2.83
C ARG A 241 -35.71 24.42 2.13
N GLU A 242 -34.84 25.25 1.55
CA GLU A 242 -35.20 26.58 1.01
C GLU A 242 -34.61 26.90 -0.39
N GLY A 243 -34.30 25.90 -1.23
CA GLY A 243 -33.88 26.24 -2.60
C GLY A 243 -33.75 25.06 -3.58
N PRO A 244 -33.72 25.34 -4.90
CA PRO A 244 -33.69 24.32 -5.96
C PRO A 244 -32.34 23.57 -6.08
N HIS A 245 -31.33 23.94 -5.29
CA HIS A 245 -30.00 23.34 -5.34
C HIS A 245 -29.69 22.63 -4.02
N GLY A 246 -29.66 21.29 -4.05
CA GLY A 246 -29.18 20.49 -2.94
C GLY A 246 -27.69 20.72 -2.71
N ARG A 247 -27.28 20.79 -1.44
CA ARG A 247 -25.85 20.82 -1.06
C ARG A 247 -25.33 19.41 -0.92
N PHE A 248 -24.09 19.19 -1.37
CA PHE A 248 -23.37 17.96 -1.07
C PHE A 248 -22.71 18.08 0.29
N ALA A 249 -22.83 17.04 1.11
CA ALA A 249 -22.05 16.90 2.32
C ALA A 249 -21.31 15.57 2.33
N VAL A 250 -20.18 15.57 3.02
CA VAL A 250 -19.46 14.35 3.35
C VAL A 250 -20.05 13.83 4.66
N THR A 251 -20.56 12.61 4.65
CA THR A 251 -21.05 11.91 5.84
C THR A 251 -20.07 10.81 6.19
N VAL A 252 -19.80 10.65 7.48
CA VAL A 252 -19.04 9.51 8.00
C VAL A 252 -20.04 8.73 8.85
N PRO A 253 -20.57 7.60 8.36
CA PRO A 253 -21.50 6.82 9.16
C PRO A 253 -20.77 6.30 10.39
N LEU A 254 -21.24 6.65 11.58
CA LEU A 254 -20.66 6.14 12.83
C LEU A 254 -21.41 4.89 13.31
N LEU A 255 -22.72 4.85 13.09
CA LEU A 255 -23.60 3.75 13.48
C LEU A 255 -24.52 3.39 12.32
N THR A 256 -24.65 2.10 12.02
CA THR A 256 -25.75 1.57 11.21
C THR A 256 -26.50 0.52 12.04
N LEU A 257 -27.82 0.62 12.04
CA LEU A 257 -28.72 -0.35 12.66
C LEU A 257 -29.57 -0.95 11.54
N SER A 258 -29.48 -2.25 11.33
CA SER A 258 -30.41 -2.98 10.47
C SER A 258 -31.17 -3.99 11.34
N PHE A 259 -32.49 -3.82 11.39
CA PHE A 259 -33.42 -4.67 12.13
C PHE A 259 -34.07 -5.67 11.17
#